data_AF-A0A8S2G9V4-F1
#
_entry.id   AF-A0A8S2G9V4-F1
#
_cell.length_a   1.000
_cell.length_b   1.000
_cell.length_c   1.000
_cell.angle_alpha   90.00
_cell.angle_beta   90.00
_cell.angle_gamma   90.00
#
_symmetry.space_group_name_H-M   'P 1'
#
loop_
_entity.id
_entity.type
_entity.pdbx_description
1 polymer ?
#
loop_
_entity_poly.entity_id
_entity_poly.type
_entity_poly.pdbx_seq_one_letter_code
_entity_poly.pdbx_strand_id
1 'polypeptide(L)'
;LLKILKPRLVFNGHTHHYCYIEHVNDKNKRNIKEYTVPSFSWINRNNPSFMMLTITSNNEEVKKCYLPRESTVYWSYGIGFLLLVCYLLLSGKRPVCLHGFCFIMRKIRI
;
A
#
# COMPACT_ATOMS: atom_id res chain seq x y z
N LEU A 1 -31.14 -13.88 2.46
CA LEU A 1 -30.32 -13.43 3.61
C LEU A 1 -30.44 -11.93 3.90
N LEU A 2 -30.04 -11.03 2.98
CA LEU A 2 -30.09 -9.57 3.18
C LEU A 2 -31.47 -9.01 3.56
N LYS A 3 -32.55 -9.60 3.04
CA LYS A 3 -33.94 -9.23 3.37
C LYS A 3 -34.33 -9.55 4.83
N ILE A 4 -33.70 -10.56 5.43
CA ILE A 4 -34.01 -11.04 6.78
C ILE A 4 -33.15 -10.28 7.81
N LEU A 5 -31.84 -10.23 7.59
CA LEU A 5 -30.89 -9.59 8.51
C LEU A 5 -30.96 -8.06 8.48
N LYS A 6 -31.37 -7.47 7.34
CA LYS A 6 -31.45 -6.01 7.12
C LYS A 6 -30.22 -5.26 7.64
N PRO A 7 -28.99 -5.68 7.27
CA PRO A 7 -27.77 -5.06 7.79
C PRO A 7 -27.63 -3.62 7.30
N ARG A 8 -26.97 -2.79 8.09
CA ARG A 8 -26.58 -1.42 7.67
C ARG A 8 -25.47 -1.44 6.63
N LEU A 9 -24.57 -2.42 6.72
CA LEU A 9 -23.33 -2.50 5.95
C LEU A 9 -22.88 -3.96 5.84
N VAL A 10 -22.35 -4.34 4.68
CA VAL A 10 -21.86 -5.70 4.39
C VAL A 10 -20.43 -5.62 3.89
N PHE A 11 -19.56 -6.49 4.40
CA PHE A 11 -18.21 -6.68 3.90
C PHE A 11 -18.02 -8.12 3.44
N ASN A 12 -17.42 -8.29 2.27
CA ASN A 12 -17.03 -9.58 1.71
C ASN A 12 -15.55 -9.54 1.27
N GLY A 13 -14.94 -10.67 0.94
CA GLY A 13 -13.55 -10.75 0.49
C GLY A 13 -13.38 -11.69 -0.70
N HIS A 14 -12.35 -12.53 -0.67
CA HIS A 14 -12.04 -13.59 -1.64
C HIS A 14 -11.51 -13.14 -3.01
N THR A 15 -12.07 -12.09 -3.62
CA THR A 15 -11.64 -11.70 -4.98
C THR A 15 -10.31 -10.95 -5.00
N HIS A 16 -9.81 -10.47 -3.86
CA HIS A 16 -8.65 -9.56 -3.76
C HIS A 16 -8.88 -8.20 -4.46
N HIS A 17 -10.08 -7.95 -4.98
CA HIS A 17 -10.46 -6.75 -5.71
C HIS A 17 -11.47 -5.94 -4.93
N TYR A 18 -11.24 -4.63 -4.86
CA TYR A 18 -12.23 -3.70 -4.32
C TYR A 18 -13.45 -3.64 -5.24
N CYS A 19 -14.63 -3.83 -4.67
CA CYS A 19 -15.92 -3.62 -5.32
C CYS A 19 -16.88 -2.93 -4.33
N TYR A 20 -17.73 -2.06 -4.84
CA TYR A 20 -18.81 -1.43 -4.08
C TYR A 20 -20.12 -1.69 -4.81
N ILE A 21 -21.08 -2.26 -4.10
CA ILE A 21 -22.41 -2.59 -4.62
C ILE A 21 -23.44 -2.02 -3.65
N GLU A 22 -24.45 -1.36 -4.21
CA GLU A 22 -25.59 -0.85 -3.44
C GLU A 22 -26.83 -1.65 -3.79
N HIS A 23 -27.33 -2.41 -2.81
CA HIS A 23 -28.53 -3.22 -2.97
C HIS A 23 -29.77 -2.35 -2.70
N VAL A 24 -30.42 -1.94 -3.77
CA VAL A 24 -31.70 -1.22 -3.73
C VAL A 24 -32.79 -2.18 -3.26
N ASN A 25 -33.59 -1.78 -2.28
CA ASN A 25 -34.62 -2.63 -1.72
C ASN A 25 -35.91 -1.86 -1.51
N ASP A 26 -36.88 -2.08 -2.40
CA ASP A 26 -38.21 -1.44 -2.40
C ASP A 26 -38.97 -1.54 -1.05
N LYS A 27 -38.65 -2.53 -0.21
CA LYS A 27 -39.35 -2.79 1.06
C LYS A 27 -38.63 -2.27 2.30
N ASN A 28 -37.37 -1.86 2.19
CA ASN A 28 -36.60 -1.32 3.32
C ASN A 28 -36.40 0.18 3.10
N LYS A 29 -36.63 1.00 4.12
CA LYS A 29 -36.46 2.47 4.07
C LYS A 29 -35.02 2.94 3.75
N ARG A 30 -34.04 2.03 3.60
CA ARG A 30 -32.61 2.34 3.37
C ARG A 30 -31.96 1.29 2.47
N ASN A 31 -31.13 1.75 1.54
CA ASN A 31 -30.29 0.89 0.69
C ASN A 31 -29.19 0.21 1.52
N ILE A 32 -28.81 -1.01 1.14
CA ILE A 32 -27.77 -1.79 1.82
C ILE A 32 -26.47 -1.66 1.03
N LYS A 33 -25.42 -1.19 1.69
CA LYS A 33 -24.08 -1.05 1.10
C LYS A 33 -23.26 -2.31 1.29
N GLU A 34 -22.71 -2.85 0.21
CA GLU A 34 -21.78 -3.98 0.22
C GLU A 34 -20.41 -3.56 -0.32
N TYR A 35 -19.36 -3.89 0.43
CA TYR A 35 -17.97 -3.64 0.07
C TYR A 35 -17.19 -4.94 -0.02
N THR A 36 -16.46 -5.14 -1.11
CA THR A 36 -15.47 -6.23 -1.21
C THR A 36 -14.10 -5.72 -0.77
N VAL A 37 -13.52 -6.38 0.22
CA VAL A 37 -12.23 -6.05 0.83
C VAL A 37 -11.11 -6.38 -0.16
N PRO A 38 -10.33 -5.38 -0.60
CA PRO A 38 -9.17 -5.62 -1.46
C PRO A 38 -8.04 -6.31 -0.69
N SER A 39 -7.10 -6.91 -1.42
CA SER A 39 -5.89 -7.45 -0.79
C SER A 39 -4.94 -6.33 -0.32
N PHE A 40 -4.43 -6.49 0.90
CA PHE A 40 -3.42 -5.62 1.49
C PHE A 40 -2.00 -5.88 0.93
N SER A 41 -1.73 -7.07 0.42
CA SER A 41 -0.40 -7.50 -0.02
C SER A 41 -0.21 -7.35 -1.54
N TRP A 42 1.03 -7.12 -1.95
CA TRP A 42 1.42 -7.09 -3.38
C TRP A 42 1.31 -8.44 -4.09
N ILE A 43 1.24 -9.56 -3.35
CA ILE A 43 1.21 -10.93 -3.88
C ILE A 43 0.14 -11.13 -4.96
N ASN A 44 -1.04 -10.51 -4.79
CA ASN A 44 -2.14 -10.65 -5.74
C ASN A 44 -2.27 -9.46 -6.71
N ARG A 45 -1.73 -8.28 -6.37
CA ARG A 45 -1.99 -7.03 -7.10
C ARG A 45 -0.83 -6.06 -6.94
N ASN A 46 -0.39 -5.45 -8.06
CA ASN A 46 0.59 -4.38 -8.05
C ASN A 46 0.15 -3.14 -7.24
N ASN A 47 -1.17 -2.88 -7.11
CA ASN A 47 -1.70 -1.72 -6.38
C ASN A 47 -2.56 -2.19 -5.18
N PRO A 48 -1.93 -2.64 -4.07
CA PRO A 48 -2.66 -3.07 -2.89
C PRO A 48 -3.35 -1.90 -2.21
N SER A 49 -4.38 -2.24 -1.45
CA SER A 49 -5.14 -1.25 -0.68
C SER A 49 -5.77 -1.89 0.54
N PHE A 50 -6.10 -1.07 1.53
CA PHE A 50 -6.91 -1.45 2.67
C PHE A 50 -8.11 -0.52 2.77
N MET A 51 -9.06 -0.88 3.62
CA MET A 51 -10.22 -0.05 3.91
C MET A 51 -10.19 0.38 5.38
N MET A 52 -10.57 1.63 5.60
CA MET A 52 -10.80 2.19 6.92
C MET A 52 -12.29 2.41 7.10
N LEU A 53 -12.84 1.82 8.16
CA LEU A 53 -14.24 1.90 8.53
C LEU A 53 -14.40 2.76 9.76
N THR A 54 -15.20 3.82 9.65
CA THR A 54 -15.61 4.67 10.77
C THR A 54 -17.09 4.45 11.02
N ILE A 55 -17.43 3.95 12.20
CA ILE A 55 -18.82 3.71 12.61
C ILE A 55 -19.20 4.66 13.74
N THR A 56 -20.36 5.29 13.60
CA THR A 56 -21.03 6.05 14.65
C THR A 56 -22.44 5.52 14.83
N SER A 57 -23.16 5.97 15.87
CA SER A 57 -24.54 5.55 16.13
C SER A 57 -25.44 5.69 14.88
N ASN A 58 -25.26 6.76 14.10
CA ASN A 58 -26.18 7.10 13.00
C ASN A 58 -25.55 6.98 11.60
N ASN A 59 -24.22 7.07 11.50
CA ASN A 59 -23.50 7.10 10.23
C ASN A 59 -22.39 6.06 10.17
N GLU A 60 -22.10 5.63 8.96
CA GLU A 60 -21.00 4.75 8.61
C GLU A 60 -20.26 5.34 7.41
N GLU A 61 -18.93 5.42 7.51
CA GLU A 61 -18.06 5.91 6.43
C GLU A 61 -16.98 4.87 6.15
N VAL A 62 -16.79 4.55 4.87
CA VAL A 62 -15.78 3.61 4.40
C VAL A 62 -14.85 4.33 3.45
N LYS A 63 -13.56 4.36 3.77
CA LYS A 63 -12.52 4.94 2.93
C LYS A 63 -11.58 3.85 2.43
N LYS A 64 -11.24 3.90 1.15
CA LYS A 64 -10.22 3.05 0.55
C LYS A 64 -8.88 3.79 0.56
N CYS A 65 -7.86 3.17 1.13
CA CYS A 65 -6.51 3.71 1.23
C CYS A 65 -5.55 2.83 0.41
N TYR A 66 -4.74 3.46 -0.44
CA TYR A 66 -3.76 2.75 -1.28
C TYR A 66 -2.41 2.62 -0.58
N LEU A 67 -1.75 1.49 -0.80
CA LEU A 67 -0.34 1.32 -0.50
C LEU A 67 0.51 1.72 -1.71
N PRO A 68 1.82 1.97 -1.54
CA PRO A 68 2.74 2.11 -2.66
C PRO A 68 2.58 0.93 -3.62
N ARG A 69 2.67 1.18 -4.93
CA ARG A 69 2.62 0.07 -5.89
C ARG A 69 3.89 -0.78 -5.79
N GLU A 70 3.77 -2.07 -6.04
CA GLU A 70 4.91 -2.99 -6.03
C GLU A 70 6.01 -2.50 -6.97
N SER A 71 5.60 -2.10 -8.19
CA SER A 71 6.46 -1.52 -9.19
C SER A 71 7.20 -0.28 -8.67
N THR A 72 6.51 0.60 -7.93
CA THR A 72 7.12 1.81 -7.38
C THR A 72 8.16 1.47 -6.32
N VAL A 73 7.89 0.45 -5.49
CA VAL A 73 8.85 -0.04 -4.49
C VAL A 73 10.09 -0.61 -5.18
N TYR A 74 9.94 -1.47 -6.19
CA TYR A 74 11.08 -2.00 -6.95
C TYR A 74 11.90 -0.90 -7.61
N TRP A 75 11.26 0.07 -8.25
CA TRP A 75 11.95 1.21 -8.85
C TRP A 75 12.71 2.04 -7.81
N SER A 76 12.13 2.27 -6.63
CA SER A 76 12.81 3.00 -5.56
C SER A 76 14.06 2.27 -5.06
N TYR A 77 14.02 0.94 -4.95
CA TYR A 77 15.20 0.15 -4.59
C TYR A 77 16.24 0.13 -5.69
N GLY A 78 15.83 0.00 -6.96
CA GLY A 78 16.73 0.05 -8.10
C GLY A 78 17.47 1.40 -8.19
N ILE A 79 16.75 2.51 -8.08
CA ILE A 79 17.33 3.85 -8.06
C ILE A 79 18.25 4.02 -6.84
N GLY A 80 17.81 3.62 -5.65
CA GLY A 80 18.63 3.69 -4.44
C GLY A 80 19.94 2.91 -4.54
N PHE A 81 19.89 1.69 -5.10
CA PHE A 81 21.08 0.88 -5.36
C PHE A 81 22.01 1.53 -6.38
N LEU A 82 21.48 2.04 -7.50
CA LEU A 82 22.27 2.75 -8.50
C LEU A 82 22.95 4.00 -7.92
N LEU A 83 22.23 4.79 -7.12
CA LEU A 83 22.79 5.95 -6.43
C LEU A 83 23.89 5.55 -5.45
N LEU A 84 23.72 4.47 -4.71
CA LEU A 84 24.73 3.94 -3.79
C LEU A 84 25.98 3.48 -4.53
N VAL A 85 25.82 2.73 -5.63
CA VAL A 85 26.96 2.31 -6.48
C VAL A 85 27.66 3.52 -7.08
N CYS A 86 26.93 4.47 -7.66
CA CYS A 86 27.48 5.73 -8.17
C CYS A 86 28.23 6.50 -7.08
N TYR A 87 27.66 6.60 -5.88
CA TYR A 87 28.31 7.25 -4.74
C TYR A 87 29.63 6.55 -4.38
N LEU A 88 29.67 5.22 -4.31
CA LEU A 88 30.88 4.47 -4.00
C LEU A 88 31.94 4.60 -5.10
N LEU A 89 31.55 4.58 -6.38
CA LEU A 89 32.47 4.76 -7.50
C LEU A 89 33.06 6.18 -7.58
N LEU A 90 32.25 7.20 -7.28
CA LEU A 90 32.68 8.59 -7.23
C LEU A 90 33.50 8.89 -5.95
N SER A 91 33.14 8.26 -4.83
CA SER A 91 33.85 8.39 -3.55
C SER A 91 35.14 7.57 -3.51
N GLY A 92 35.27 6.51 -4.32
CA GLY A 92 36.54 5.79 -4.54
C GLY A 92 37.65 6.65 -5.17
N LYS A 93 37.35 7.91 -5.52
CA LYS A 93 38.32 8.93 -5.97
C LYS A 93 38.41 10.16 -5.06
N ARG A 94 37.69 10.21 -3.94
CA ARG A 94 37.71 11.34 -3.00
C ARG A 94 37.95 10.84 -1.57
N PRO A 95 38.92 11.40 -0.82
CA PRO A 95 39.10 11.03 0.57
C PRO A 95 37.81 11.34 1.36
N VAL A 96 37.22 10.32 1.99
CA VAL A 96 36.11 10.52 2.91
C VAL A 96 36.72 10.86 4.27
N CYS A 97 36.72 12.15 4.60
CA CYS A 97 37.11 12.64 5.92
C CYS A 97 35.87 12.65 6.81
N LEU A 98 35.74 11.66 7.69
CA LEU A 98 34.77 11.69 8.78
C LEU A 98 35.55 11.93 10.08
N HIS A 99 35.22 13.02 10.79
CA HIS A 99 35.75 13.31 12.13
C HIS A 99 37.30 13.41 12.23
N GLY A 100 37.94 14.17 11.33
CA GLY A 100 39.39 14.41 11.39
C GLY A 100 40.28 13.24 10.95
N PHE A 101 39.69 12.08 10.65
CA PHE A 101 40.40 10.95 10.05
C PHE A 101 40.08 10.85 8.56
N CYS A 102 41.08 11.15 7.75
CA CYS A 102 41.06 10.98 6.30
C CYS A 102 41.39 9.52 5.98
N PHE A 103 40.37 8.69 5.72
CA PHE A 103 40.61 7.34 5.19
C PHE A 103 40.84 7.43 3.68
N ILE A 104 42.11 7.33 3.28
CA ILE A 104 42.46 6.96 1.91
C ILE A 104 42.00 5.51 1.73
N MET A 105 40.86 5.31 1.07
CA MET A 105 40.45 3.98 0.60
C MET A 105 41.48 3.50 -0.43
N ARG A 106 42.55 2.87 0.07
CA ARG A 106 43.56 2.22 -0.76
C ARG A 106 42.85 1.10 -1.50
N LYS A 107 42.78 1.25 -2.82
CA LYS A 107 42.33 0.29 -3.83
C LYS A 107 42.58 -1.15 -3.36
N ILE A 108 41.53 -1.90 -3.03
CA ILE A 108 41.63 -3.35 -2.81
C ILE A 108 42.03 -3.94 -4.16
N ARG A 109 43.28 -4.37 -4.25
CA ARG A 109 43.81 -5.17 -5.36
C ARG A 109 43.68 -6.62 -4.92
N ILE A 110 42.74 -7.34 -5.54
CA ILE A 110 42.72 -8.81 -5.53
C ILE A 110 43.90 -9.28 -6.39
#